data_AF-A0A8X8B3Z9-F1
#
_entry.id   AF-A0A8X8B3Z9-F1
#
_cell.length_a   1.000
_cell.length_b   1.000
_cell.length_c   1.000
_cell.angle_alpha   90.00
_cell.angle_beta   90.00
_cell.angle_gamma   90.00
#
_symmetry.space_group_name_H-M   'P 1'
#
loop_
_entity.id
_entity.type
_entity.pdbx_description
1 polymer ?
#
loop_
_entity_poly.entity_id
_entity_poly.type
_entity_poly.pdbx_seq_one_letter_code
_entity_poly.pdbx_strand_id
1 'polypeptide(L)'
;MIFGNLQTQHSGTGAAMEYPITKLNVENILVIDHSRCGGIEALMSTEDDAAPNKSVFIENWVKIGTPAKNRINQKFGELSFEEQCTHCEKEAVNITLGNLLSYPFLRERVEKGTLALRGAHYDFVNGTFELWELDVKTTPAFAFS
;
A
#
# COMPACT_ATOMS: atom_id res chain seq x y z
N MET A 1 3.30 4.37 -2.62
CA MET A 1 2.01 4.75 -3.27
C MET A 1 0.95 3.76 -2.81
N ILE A 2 -0.13 4.25 -2.20
CA ILE A 2 -1.21 3.39 -1.71
C ILE A 2 -2.06 2.93 -2.90
N PHE A 3 -2.02 1.64 -3.21
CA PHE A 3 -2.93 1.10 -4.21
C PHE A 3 -4.25 0.78 -3.53
N GLY A 4 -5.26 1.59 -3.82
CA GLY A 4 -6.64 1.22 -3.48
C GLY A 4 -7.09 0.00 -4.26
N ASN A 5 -8.16 -0.63 -3.80
CA ASN A 5 -8.88 -1.62 -4.59
C ASN A 5 -9.59 -0.94 -5.77
N LEU A 6 -8.82 -0.58 -6.80
CA LEU A 6 -9.26 0.16 -7.98
C LEU A 6 -9.56 -0.80 -9.14
N GLN A 7 -10.41 -1.80 -8.87
CA GLN A 7 -10.97 -2.70 -9.89
C GLN A 7 -12.05 -1.99 -10.71
N THR A 8 -11.66 -0.92 -11.41
CA THR A 8 -12.52 -0.25 -12.41
C THR A 8 -12.10 -0.70 -13.80
N GLN A 9 -13.06 -0.90 -14.70
CA GLN A 9 -12.83 -1.47 -16.03
C GLN A 9 -11.87 -0.62 -16.91
N HIS A 10 -11.71 0.66 -16.59
CA HIS A 10 -10.79 1.59 -17.26
C HIS A 10 -9.75 2.14 -16.27
N SER A 11 -9.19 1.27 -15.42
CA SER A 11 -8.13 1.59 -14.47
C SER A 11 -6.76 1.49 -15.12
N GLY A 12 -6.00 2.59 -15.17
CA GLY A 12 -4.58 2.55 -15.57
C GLY A 12 -3.75 1.62 -14.68
N THR A 13 -4.07 1.59 -13.39
CA THR A 13 -3.47 0.69 -12.41
C THR A 13 -3.78 -0.78 -12.71
N GLY A 14 -5.04 -1.09 -13.05
CA GLY A 14 -5.46 -2.46 -13.38
C GLY A 14 -4.69 -3.01 -14.59
N ALA A 15 -4.59 -2.22 -15.66
CA ALA A 15 -3.83 -2.59 -16.86
C ALA A 15 -2.31 -2.74 -16.57
N ALA A 16 -1.74 -1.84 -15.77
CA ALA A 16 -0.34 -1.90 -15.35
C ALA A 16 -0.01 -3.14 -14.50
N MET A 17 -1.01 -3.73 -13.83
CA MET A 17 -0.86 -4.99 -13.10
C MET A 17 -1.09 -6.21 -14.00
N GLU A 18 -2.14 -6.20 -14.82
CA GLU A 18 -2.54 -7.36 -15.63
C GLU A 18 -1.49 -7.72 -16.69
N TYR A 19 -0.93 -6.73 -17.39
CA TYR A 19 -0.04 -7.01 -18.52
C TYR A 19 1.28 -7.69 -18.10
N PRO A 20 2.05 -7.19 -17.12
CA PRO A 20 3.28 -7.86 -16.68
C PRO A 20 3.01 -9.27 -16.17
N ILE A 21 1.90 -9.46 -15.47
CA ILE A 21 1.56 -10.75 -14.87
C ILE A 21 1.09 -11.73 -15.94
N THR A 22 0.11 -11.37 -16.76
CA THR A 22 -0.54 -12.32 -17.68
C THR A 22 0.16 -12.46 -19.03
N LYS A 23 0.91 -11.44 -19.47
CA LYS A 23 1.56 -11.43 -20.80
C LYS A 23 3.08 -11.57 -20.71
N LEU A 24 3.72 -10.87 -19.78
CA LEU A 24 5.17 -10.96 -19.61
C LEU A 24 5.61 -12.10 -18.68
N ASN A 25 4.68 -12.64 -17.89
CA ASN A 25 4.95 -13.69 -16.92
C ASN A 25 6.06 -13.31 -15.93
N VAL A 26 6.02 -12.08 -15.41
CA VAL A 26 6.95 -11.68 -14.35
C VAL A 26 6.80 -12.60 -13.14
N GLU A 27 7.92 -12.88 -12.49
CA GLU A 27 7.98 -13.73 -11.29
C GLU A 27 7.94 -12.92 -10.00
N ASN A 28 8.06 -11.59 -10.09
CA ASN A 28 8.21 -10.71 -8.94
C ASN A 28 7.38 -9.44 -9.10
N ILE A 29 6.60 -9.10 -8.07
CA ILE A 29 5.99 -7.78 -7.90
C ILE A 29 6.54 -7.19 -6.61
N LEU A 30 7.06 -5.97 -6.70
CA LEU A 30 7.61 -5.22 -5.58
C LEU A 30 6.83 -3.92 -5.40
N VAL A 31 6.24 -3.75 -4.23
CA VAL A 31 5.56 -2.52 -3.81
C VAL A 31 6.52 -1.74 -2.92
N ILE A 32 6.80 -0.49 -3.27
CA ILE A 32 7.76 0.34 -2.53
C ILE A 32 7.04 1.60 -2.04
N ASP A 33 7.22 1.92 -0.77
CA ASP A 33 7.05 3.29 -0.26
C ASP A 33 8.40 3.83 0.21
N HIS A 34 8.44 5.09 0.62
CA HIS A 34 9.70 5.75 0.95
C HIS A 34 9.56 6.71 2.12
N SER A 35 10.68 7.05 2.76
CA SER A 35 10.73 8.06 3.82
C SER A 35 10.15 9.40 3.35
N ARG A 36 9.56 10.17 4.27
CA ARG A 36 9.05 11.53 3.99
C ARG A 36 8.01 11.53 2.85
N CYS A 37 7.17 10.51 2.79
CA CYS A 37 6.15 10.41 1.76
C CYS A 37 5.08 11.48 1.97
N GLY A 38 5.07 12.53 1.15
CA GLY A 38 4.11 13.63 1.26
C GLY A 38 2.63 13.18 1.12
N GLY A 39 2.38 12.06 0.43
CA GLY A 39 1.04 11.46 0.37
C GLY A 39 0.60 10.84 1.71
N ILE A 40 1.53 10.20 2.43
CA ILE A 40 1.27 9.66 3.78
C ILE A 40 1.17 10.79 4.80
N GLU A 41 2.04 11.80 4.72
CA GLU A 41 1.95 12.99 5.56
C GLU A 41 0.59 13.69 5.40
N ALA A 42 0.12 13.86 4.16
CA ALA A 42 -1.20 14.42 3.87
C ALA A 42 -2.34 13.53 4.41
N LEU A 43 -2.24 12.20 4.26
CA LEU A 43 -3.20 11.26 4.85
C LEU A 43 -3.26 11.38 6.37
N MET A 44 -2.11 11.37 7.04
CA MET A 44 -2.01 11.41 8.51
C MET A 44 -2.47 12.76 9.07
N SER A 45 -2.29 13.84 8.31
CA SER A 45 -2.74 15.19 8.67
C SER A 45 -4.23 15.45 8.38
N THR A 46 -4.89 14.57 7.64
CA THR A 46 -6.31 14.74 7.29
C THR A 46 -7.16 14.51 8.53
N GLU A 47 -7.92 15.51 8.99
CA GLU A 47 -8.93 15.31 10.03
C GLU A 47 -10.19 14.67 9.43
N ASP A 48 -10.82 13.75 10.16
CA ASP A 48 -11.93 12.96 9.63
C ASP A 48 -13.19 13.82 9.39
N ASP A 49 -13.33 14.93 10.12
CA ASP A 49 -14.45 15.89 10.07
C ASP A 49 -14.06 17.28 9.52
N ALA A 50 -12.89 17.43 8.89
CA ALA A 50 -12.49 18.72 8.31
C ALA A 50 -13.51 19.20 7.27
N ALA A 51 -13.96 20.45 7.40
CA ALA A 51 -14.74 21.12 6.35
C ALA A 51 -13.96 21.05 5.03
N PRO A 52 -14.63 20.72 3.89
CA PRO A 52 -13.94 20.48 2.63
C PRO A 52 -13.11 21.72 2.24
N ASN A 53 -11.78 21.59 2.20
CA ASN A 53 -10.89 22.68 1.85
C ASN A 53 -10.00 22.34 0.63
N LYS A 54 -9.96 23.27 -0.32
CA LYS A 54 -9.02 23.47 -1.45
C LYS A 54 -8.75 22.37 -2.49
N SER A 55 -8.69 21.06 -2.21
CA SER A 55 -8.32 20.05 -3.23
C SER A 55 -9.13 18.74 -3.17
N VAL A 56 -10.26 18.72 -3.90
CA VAL A 56 -11.18 17.58 -3.96
C VAL A 56 -10.51 16.29 -4.45
N PHE A 57 -9.55 16.37 -5.37
CA PHE A 57 -8.94 15.17 -5.95
C PHE A 57 -7.85 14.56 -5.06
N ILE A 58 -7.00 15.39 -4.46
CA ILE A 58 -5.89 14.90 -3.63
C ILE A 58 -6.43 14.31 -2.33
N GLU A 59 -7.36 14.98 -1.66
CA GLU A 59 -7.95 14.50 -0.40
C GLU A 59 -8.64 13.15 -0.59
N ASN A 60 -9.45 13.01 -1.63
CA ASN A 60 -10.12 11.74 -1.93
C ASN A 60 -9.11 10.64 -2.28
N TRP A 61 -8.03 10.99 -2.98
CA TRP A 61 -7.00 10.02 -3.35
C TRP A 61 -6.21 9.54 -2.13
N VAL A 62 -5.77 10.42 -1.22
CA VAL A 62 -5.01 9.99 -0.03
C VAL A 62 -5.86 9.17 0.94
N LYS A 63 -7.18 9.44 1.04
CA LYS A 63 -8.14 8.68 1.88
C LYS A 63 -8.26 7.21 1.52
N ILE A 64 -7.76 6.78 0.37
CA ILE A 64 -7.58 5.34 0.05
C ILE A 64 -6.73 4.64 1.13
N GLY A 65 -5.80 5.38 1.75
CA GLY A 65 -4.94 4.89 2.83
C GLY A 65 -5.51 4.90 4.23
N THR A 66 -6.77 5.32 4.43
CA THR A 66 -7.39 5.39 5.75
C THR A 66 -7.26 4.09 6.58
N PRO A 67 -7.35 2.87 6.00
CA PRO A 67 -7.08 1.66 6.76
C PRO A 67 -5.69 1.62 7.42
N ALA A 68 -4.65 2.10 6.73
CA ALA A 68 -3.29 2.19 7.27
C ALA A 68 -3.23 3.22 8.41
N LYS A 69 -3.74 4.44 8.18
CA LYS A 69 -3.85 5.50 9.21
C LYS A 69 -4.53 4.98 10.47
N ASN A 70 -5.67 4.31 10.35
CA ASN A 70 -6.43 3.80 11.49
C ASN A 70 -5.65 2.77 12.31
N ARG A 71 -4.97 1.84 11.64
CA ARG A 71 -4.12 0.83 12.30
C ARG A 71 -2.95 1.46 13.04
N ILE A 72 -2.31 2.46 12.43
CA ILE A 72 -1.20 3.18 13.07
C ILE A 72 -1.68 4.01 14.26
N ASN A 73 -2.78 4.76 14.12
CA ASN A 73 -3.35 5.52 15.24
C ASN A 73 -3.72 4.61 16.42
N GLN A 74 -4.23 3.41 16.15
CA GLN A 74 -4.55 2.44 17.21
C GLN A 74 -3.31 1.85 17.90
N LYS A 75 -2.27 1.50 17.13
CA LYS A 75 -1.08 0.80 17.67
C LYS A 75 0.01 1.74 18.18
N PHE A 76 0.09 2.94 17.62
CA PHE A 76 1.20 3.88 17.76
C PHE A 76 0.75 5.32 18.01
N GLY A 77 -0.49 5.53 18.51
CA GLY A 77 -1.03 6.87 18.75
C GLY A 77 -0.23 7.74 19.74
N GLU A 78 0.60 7.12 20.58
CA GLU A 78 1.48 7.80 21.54
C GLU A 78 2.82 8.25 20.93
N LEU A 79 3.17 7.79 19.73
CA LEU A 79 4.41 8.18 19.06
C LEU A 79 4.30 9.59 18.47
N SER A 80 5.45 10.20 18.16
CA SER A 80 5.46 11.48 17.44
C SER A 80 4.81 11.35 16.07
N PHE A 81 4.30 12.46 15.54
CA PHE A 81 3.67 12.48 14.21
C PHE A 81 4.59 11.94 13.10
N GLU A 82 5.89 12.25 13.17
CA GLU A 82 6.88 11.76 12.21
C GLU A 82 7.08 10.24 12.29
N GLU A 83 7.13 9.68 13.50
CA GLU A 83 7.19 8.24 13.70
C GLU A 83 5.91 7.55 13.22
N GLN A 84 4.74 8.12 13.50
CA GLN A 84 3.47 7.62 12.99
C GLN A 84 3.44 7.63 11.45
N CYS A 85 3.92 8.69 10.80
CA CYS A 85 4.05 8.74 9.34
C CYS A 85 4.97 7.62 8.82
N THR A 86 6.13 7.43 9.44
CA THR A 86 7.09 6.38 9.07
C THR A 86 6.48 4.98 9.19
N HIS A 87 5.73 4.72 10.26
CA HIS A 87 4.99 3.46 10.40
C HIS A 87 3.86 3.32 9.38
N CYS A 88 3.18 4.42 9.04
CA CYS A 88 2.09 4.45 8.06
C CYS A 88 2.59 4.22 6.64
N GLU A 89 3.78 4.71 6.28
CA GLU A 89 4.45 4.42 5.00
C GLU A 89 4.60 2.89 4.80
N LYS A 90 5.07 2.17 5.82
CA LYS A 90 5.22 0.71 5.77
C LYS A 90 3.88 -0.02 5.79
N GLU A 91 2.93 0.45 6.59
CA GLU A 91 1.60 -0.17 6.65
C GLU A 91 0.81 0.03 5.36
N ALA A 92 0.97 1.16 4.67
CA ALA A 92 0.38 1.40 3.36
C ALA A 92 0.87 0.41 2.29
N VAL A 93 2.14 -0.01 2.37
CA VAL A 93 2.67 -1.11 1.55
C VAL A 93 1.94 -2.41 1.89
N ASN A 94 1.79 -2.74 3.18
CA ASN A 94 1.09 -3.96 3.59
C ASN A 94 -0.37 -4.01 3.11
N ILE A 95 -1.10 -2.91 3.27
CA ILE A 95 -2.48 -2.77 2.75
C ILE A 95 -2.50 -2.94 1.23
N THR A 96 -1.54 -2.34 0.52
CA THR A 96 -1.41 -2.52 -0.93
C THR A 96 -1.19 -3.98 -1.30
N LEU A 97 -0.27 -4.68 -0.63
CA LEU A 97 0.01 -6.10 -0.91
C LEU A 97 -1.26 -6.94 -0.71
N GLY A 98 -2.02 -6.68 0.35
CA GLY A 98 -3.33 -7.29 0.57
C GLY A 98 -4.34 -6.98 -0.56
N ASN A 99 -4.43 -5.72 -0.99
CA ASN A 99 -5.30 -5.32 -2.10
C ASN A 99 -4.91 -6.00 -3.42
N LEU A 100 -3.62 -6.21 -3.68
CA LEU A 100 -3.15 -6.90 -4.87
C LEU A 100 -3.61 -8.37 -4.91
N LEU A 101 -3.74 -9.02 -3.75
CA LEU A 101 -4.33 -10.36 -3.66
C LEU A 101 -5.82 -10.40 -3.98
N SER A 102 -6.51 -9.27 -4.13
CA SER A 102 -7.90 -9.25 -4.63
C SER A 102 -8.01 -9.55 -6.13
N TYR A 103 -6.91 -9.44 -6.90
CA TYR A 103 -6.89 -9.76 -8.32
C TYR A 103 -6.74 -11.28 -8.52
N PRO A 104 -7.71 -11.98 -9.15
CA PRO A 104 -7.67 -13.44 -9.28
C PRO A 104 -6.43 -13.96 -10.00
N PHE A 105 -6.01 -13.31 -11.09
CA PHE A 105 -4.84 -13.71 -11.88
C PHE A 105 -3.50 -13.55 -11.12
N LEU A 106 -3.45 -12.63 -10.15
CA LEU A 106 -2.29 -12.41 -9.30
C LEU A 106 -2.29 -13.43 -8.17
N ARG A 107 -3.40 -13.53 -7.44
CA ARG A 107 -3.59 -14.48 -6.33
C ARG A 107 -3.24 -15.90 -6.75
N GLU A 108 -3.78 -16.36 -7.88
CA GLU A 108 -3.53 -17.72 -8.39
C GLU A 108 -2.03 -18.02 -8.56
N ARG A 109 -1.25 -17.05 -9.05
CA ARG A 109 0.20 -17.23 -9.24
C ARG A 109 0.98 -17.18 -7.94
N VAL A 110 0.57 -16.35 -6.99
CA VAL A 110 1.19 -16.31 -5.67
C VAL A 110 0.92 -17.63 -4.92
N GLU A 111 -0.31 -18.13 -4.96
CA GLU A 111 -0.68 -19.43 -4.34
C GLU A 111 0.07 -20.61 -4.98
N LYS A 112 0.34 -20.56 -6.29
CA LYS A 112 1.17 -21.53 -7.02
C LYS A 112 2.67 -21.36 -6.78
N GLY A 113 3.11 -20.30 -6.11
CA GLY A 113 4.52 -19.98 -5.91
C GLY A 113 5.27 -19.57 -7.17
N THR A 114 4.54 -19.19 -8.24
CA THR A 114 5.13 -18.73 -9.51
C THR A 114 5.23 -17.20 -9.60
N LEU A 115 4.71 -16.49 -8.60
CA LEU A 115 4.83 -15.05 -8.44
C LEU A 115 5.12 -14.73 -6.97
N ALA A 116 6.23 -14.06 -6.70
CA ALA A 116 6.55 -13.52 -5.38
C ALA A 116 6.01 -12.10 -5.25
N LEU A 117 5.36 -11.82 -4.12
CA LEU A 117 4.80 -10.51 -3.79
C LEU A 117 5.56 -9.91 -2.60
N ARG A 118 6.24 -8.79 -2.82
CA ARG A 118 7.16 -8.18 -1.84
C ARG A 118 6.82 -6.73 -1.55
N GLY A 119 7.04 -6.33 -0.31
CA GLY A 119 7.00 -4.96 0.14
C GLY A 119 8.41 -4.43 0.40
N ALA A 120 8.61 -3.14 0.18
CA ALA A 120 9.83 -2.46 0.58
C ALA A 120 9.59 -1.03 1.04
N HIS A 121 10.54 -0.53 1.81
CA HIS A 121 10.62 0.86 2.23
C HIS A 121 12.02 1.39 1.94
N TYR A 122 12.10 2.48 1.19
CA TYR A 122 13.35 3.17 0.90
C TYR A 122 13.47 4.44 1.73
N ASP A 123 14.44 4.47 2.64
CA ASP A 123 14.79 5.66 3.40
C ASP A 123 15.88 6.42 2.65
N PHE A 124 15.53 7.52 1.99
CA PHE A 124 16.50 8.36 1.28
C PHE A 124 17.19 9.38 2.20
N VAL A 125 16.75 9.52 3.45
CA VAL A 125 17.44 10.35 4.45
C VAL A 125 18.71 9.62 4.91
N ASN A 126 18.58 8.33 5.19
CA ASN A 126 19.69 7.48 5.66
C ASN A 126 20.29 6.59 4.57
N GLY A 127 19.66 6.52 3.39
CA GLY A 127 20.11 5.68 2.27
C GLY A 127 19.92 4.18 2.50
N THR A 128 18.91 3.78 3.29
CA THR A 128 18.65 2.37 3.62
C THR A 128 17.46 1.83 2.84
N PHE A 129 17.46 0.51 2.60
CA PHE A 129 16.40 -0.18 1.89
C PHE A 129 15.98 -1.41 2.68
N GLU A 130 14.75 -1.39 3.18
CA GLU A 130 14.13 -2.51 3.89
C GLU A 130 13.25 -3.29 2.92
N LEU A 131 13.39 -4.61 2.90
CA LEU A 131 12.64 -5.52 2.02
C LEU A 131 11.98 -6.60 2.87
N TRP A 132 10.71 -6.88 2.62
CA TRP A 132 9.98 -7.99 3.21
C TRP A 132 9.13 -8.71 2.16
N GLU A 133 8.87 -9.99 2.42
CA GLU A 133 8.05 -10.84 1.55
C GLU A 133 6.74 -11.20 2.23
N LEU A 134 5.66 -11.15 1.46
CA LEU A 134 4.35 -11.56 1.93
C LEU A 134 4.20 -13.07 1.78
N ASP A 135 4.22 -13.81 2.89
CA ASP A 135 3.93 -15.24 2.85
C ASP A 135 2.42 -15.48 2.96
N VAL A 136 1.78 -15.78 1.82
CA VAL A 136 0.34 -16.03 1.71
C VAL A 136 -0.09 -17.32 2.40
N LYS A 137 0.83 -18.26 2.67
CA LYS A 137 0.51 -19.49 3.42
C LYS A 137 0.33 -19.23 4.91
N THR A 138 1.01 -18.21 5.43
CA THR A 138 1.02 -17.87 6.86
C THR A 138 0.25 -16.59 7.18
N THR A 139 -0.03 -15.77 6.17
CA THR A 139 -0.73 -14.49 6.33
C THR A 139 -2.16 -14.56 5.76
N PRO A 140 -3.22 -14.61 6.59
CA PRO A 140 -4.59 -14.70 6.11
C PRO A 140 -4.97 -13.47 5.27
N ALA A 141 -5.81 -13.65 4.25
CA ALA A 141 -6.30 -12.55 3.41
C ALA A 141 -6.99 -11.41 4.21
N PHE A 142 -7.54 -11.72 5.39
CA PHE A 142 -8.16 -10.75 6.31
C PHE A 142 -7.15 -9.98 7.17
N ALA A 143 -5.85 -10.31 7.14
CA ALA A 143 -4.82 -9.55 7.87
C ALA A 143 -4.62 -8.13 7.30
N PHE A 144 -5.18 -7.86 6.12
CA PHE A 144 -5.04 -6.61 5.38
C PHE A 144 -6.37 -5.87 5.15
N SER A 145 -7.49 -6.42 5.64
CA SER A 145 -8.80 -5.75 5.68
C SER A 145 -8.96 -4.86 6.91
#